data_AF-A0A444R3A8-F1
#
_entry.id   AF-A0A444R3A8-F1
#
_cell.length_a   1.000
_cell.length_b   1.000
_cell.length_c   1.000
_cell.angle_alpha   90.00
_cell.angle_beta   90.00
_cell.angle_gamma   90.00
#
_symmetry.space_group_name_H-M   'P 1'
#
loop_
_entity.id
_entity.type
_entity.pdbx_description
1 polymer ?
#
loop_
_entity_poly.entity_id
_entity_poly.type
_entity_poly.pdbx_seq_one_letter_code
_entity_poly.pdbx_strand_id
1 'polypeptide(L)'
;MGVHTRAAKRADGTSMPALRKMRIDSKTAWLSACRRAGVENFRFHDLWHTRASRLIPSGVPLSVLQEMGGWESREMVRRYAH
;
A
#
# COMPACT_ATOMS: atom_id res chain seq x y z
N MET A 1 -0.87 19.61 11.41
CA MET A 1 -0.36 18.41 12.11
C MET A 1 1.16 18.50 12.22
N GLY A 2 1.68 18.87 13.40
CA GLY A 2 3.11 19.11 13.64
C GLY A 2 3.87 17.87 14.10
N VAL A 3 5.11 17.71 13.65
CA VAL A 3 6.02 16.64 14.05
C VAL A 3 6.90 17.17 15.17
N HIS A 4 6.70 16.72 16.40
CA HIS A 4 7.55 17.09 17.54
C HIS A 4 8.42 15.89 17.94
N THR A 5 9.71 15.95 17.59
CA THR A 5 10.72 14.93 17.96
C THR A 5 11.37 15.18 19.32
N ARG A 6 11.04 16.31 19.97
CA ARG A 6 11.51 16.65 21.32
C ARG A 6 10.31 16.97 22.22
N ALA A 7 10.40 16.58 23.48
CA ALA A 7 9.42 16.95 24.49
C ALA A 7 9.39 18.49 24.62
N ALA A 8 8.19 19.06 24.66
CA ALA A 8 8.00 20.49 24.83
C ALA A 8 7.10 20.73 26.04
N LYS A 9 7.35 21.82 26.78
CA LYS A 9 6.47 22.24 27.87
C LYS A 9 5.40 23.18 27.32
N ARG A 10 4.15 22.93 27.70
CA ARG A 10 3.03 23.80 27.38
C ARG A 10 2.94 24.94 28.40
N ALA A 11 2.21 26.01 28.06
CA ALA A 11 2.05 27.19 28.90
C ALA A 11 1.36 26.89 30.26
N ASP A 12 0.56 25.82 30.32
CA ASP A 12 -0.10 25.29 31.51
C ASP A 12 0.82 24.41 32.39
N GLY A 13 2.12 24.33 32.10
CA GLY A 13 3.10 23.58 32.87
C GLY A 13 3.15 22.08 32.56
N THR A 14 2.16 21.54 31.85
CA THR A 14 2.12 20.13 31.44
C THR A 14 3.14 19.85 30.33
N SER A 15 3.92 18.77 30.47
CA SER A 15 4.86 18.33 29.44
C SER A 15 4.17 17.39 28.44
N MET A 16 4.33 17.67 27.15
CA MET A 16 3.92 16.74 26.10
C MET A 16 5.03 15.70 25.89
N PRO A 17 4.72 14.39 25.97
CA PRO A 17 5.70 13.33 25.75
C PRO A 17 6.25 13.42 24.32
N ALA A 18 7.53 13.08 24.15
CA ALA A 18 8.15 13.01 22.84
C ALA A 18 7.48 11.91 22.00
N LEU A 19 6.54 12.30 21.14
CA LEU A 19 5.82 11.38 20.28
C LEU A 19 6.61 11.16 18.99
N ARG A 20 7.27 10.00 18.88
CA ARG A 20 7.89 9.61 17.60
C ARG A 20 6.77 9.34 16.60
N LYS A 21 6.72 10.10 15.49
CA LYS A 21 5.81 9.80 14.38
C LYS A 21 6.04 8.36 13.97
N MET A 22 5.03 7.51 14.13
CA MET A 22 5.07 6.13 13.65
C MET A 22 5.22 6.17 12.14
N ARG A 23 6.42 5.86 11.65
CA ARG A 23 6.64 5.70 10.21
C ARG A 23 6.20 4.29 9.87
N ILE A 24 5.02 4.15 9.28
CA ILE A 24 4.59 2.87 8.72
C ILE A 24 5.49 2.61 7.52
N ASP A 25 6.48 1.73 7.71
CA ASP A 25 7.38 1.30 6.65
C ASP A 25 6.77 0.09 5.94
N SER A 26 5.86 0.36 5.00
CA SER A 26 5.14 -0.67 4.25
C SER A 26 6.08 -1.60 3.47
N LYS A 27 7.28 -1.12 3.10
CA LYS A 27 8.30 -1.92 2.41
C LYS A 27 8.85 -3.02 3.31
N THR A 28 9.22 -2.70 4.55
CA THR A 28 9.74 -3.68 5.50
C THR A 28 8.70 -4.74 5.84
N ALA A 29 7.45 -4.32 6.08
CA ALA A 29 6.34 -5.23 6.32
C ALA A 29 6.10 -6.17 5.13
N TRP A 30 6.13 -5.64 3.90
CA TRP A 30 5.97 -6.43 2.67
C TRP A 30 7.08 -7.48 2.48
N LEU A 31 8.35 -7.08 2.64
CA LEU A 31 9.48 -7.99 2.50
C LEU A 31 9.46 -9.09 3.55
N SER A 32 9.03 -8.78 4.79
CA SER A 32 8.83 -9.78 5.83
C SER A 32 7.74 -10.79 5.46
N ALA A 33 6.61 -10.32 4.91
CA ALA A 33 5.53 -11.19 4.45
C ALA A 33 5.99 -12.10 3.29
N CYS A 34 6.71 -11.56 2.30
CA CYS A 34 7.26 -12.35 1.19
C CYS A 34 8.23 -13.44 1.69
N ARG A 35 9.11 -13.09 2.63
CA ARG A 35 10.05 -14.04 3.24
C ARG A 35 9.33 -15.17 3.97
N ARG A 36 8.29 -14.84 4.75
CA ARG A 36 7.47 -15.83 5.46
C ARG A 36 6.71 -16.75 4.51
N ALA A 37 6.30 -16.23 3.36
CA ALA A 37 5.64 -17.00 2.30
C ALA A 37 6.62 -17.77 1.40
N GLY A 38 7.94 -17.61 1.57
CA GLY A 38 8.95 -18.23 0.72
C GLY A 38 8.99 -17.70 -0.71
N VAL A 39 8.52 -16.47 -0.94
CA VAL A 39 8.44 -15.87 -2.29
C VAL A 39 9.59 -14.89 -2.48
N GLU A 40 10.38 -15.10 -3.53
CA GLU A 40 11.49 -14.23 -3.93
C GLU A 40 11.14 -13.38 -5.15
N ASN A 41 11.82 -12.24 -5.31
CA ASN A 41 11.64 -11.33 -6.45
C ASN A 41 10.21 -10.84 -6.71
N PHE A 42 9.37 -10.77 -5.68
CA PHE A 42 7.97 -10.38 -5.78
C PHE A 42 7.70 -8.98 -5.22
N ARG A 43 7.15 -8.10 -6.06
CA ARG A 43 6.78 -6.73 -5.71
C ARG A 43 5.30 -6.67 -5.33
N PHE A 44 4.94 -5.68 -4.53
CA PHE A 44 3.54 -5.45 -4.16
C PHE A 44 2.63 -5.27 -5.39
N HIS A 45 3.19 -4.70 -6.48
CA HIS A 45 2.48 -4.50 -7.73
C HIS A 45 2.10 -5.80 -8.45
N ASP A 46 2.87 -6.87 -8.26
CA ASP A 46 2.61 -8.17 -8.89
C ASP A 46 1.31 -8.83 -8.37
N LEU A 47 0.83 -8.41 -7.19
CA LEU A 47 -0.51 -8.78 -6.71
C LEU A 47 -1.62 -8.25 -7.62
N TRP A 48 -1.45 -7.05 -8.19
CA TRP A 48 -2.43 -6.45 -9.09
C TRP A 48 -2.48 -7.18 -10.44
N HIS A 49 -1.32 -7.61 -10.96
CA HIS A 49 -1.24 -8.51 -12.11
C HIS A 49 -1.95 -9.83 -11.82
N THR A 50 -1.62 -10.47 -10.71
CA THR A 50 -2.23 -11.76 -10.32
C THR A 50 -3.74 -11.65 -10.19
N ARG A 51 -4.25 -10.55 -9.63
CA ARG A 51 -5.68 -10.29 -9.50
C ARG A 51 -6.35 -10.08 -10.86
N ALA A 52 -5.76 -9.28 -11.74
CA ALA A 52 -6.30 -9.04 -13.09
C ALA A 52 -6.37 -10.34 -13.89
N SER A 53 -5.30 -11.14 -13.91
CA SER A 53 -5.24 -12.42 -14.62
C SER A 53 -6.27 -13.45 -14.11
N ARG A 54 -6.69 -13.39 -12.84
CA ARG A 54 -7.75 -14.28 -12.29
C ARG A 54 -9.16 -13.78 -12.57
N LEU A 55 -9.38 -12.47 -12.51
CA LEU A 55 -10.72 -11.88 -12.62
C LEU A 55 -11.21 -11.75 -14.07
N ILE A 56 -10.30 -11.52 -15.02
CA ILE A 56 -10.67 -11.38 -16.44
C ILE A 56 -11.28 -12.67 -17.00
N PRO A 57 -10.68 -13.87 -16.81
CA PRO A 57 -11.30 -15.12 -17.23
C PRO A 57 -12.58 -15.46 -16.46
N SER A 58 -12.72 -14.94 -15.24
CA SER A 58 -13.93 -15.11 -14.42
C SER A 58 -15.11 -14.25 -14.89
N GLY A 59 -14.97 -13.53 -16.00
CA GLY A 59 -16.04 -12.73 -16.60
C GLY A 59 -16.22 -11.34 -15.97
N VAL A 60 -15.28 -10.88 -15.13
CA VAL A 60 -15.37 -9.54 -14.55
C VAL A 60 -15.07 -8.51 -15.63
N PRO A 61 -15.99 -7.56 -15.90
CA PRO A 61 -15.78 -6.55 -16.92
C PRO A 61 -14.64 -5.59 -16.54
N LEU A 62 -13.89 -5.16 -17.56
CA LEU A 62 -12.72 -4.29 -17.40
C LEU A 62 -13.04 -2.95 -16.71
N SER A 63 -14.27 -2.46 -16.80
CA SER A 63 -14.73 -1.24 -16.11
C SER A 63 -14.76 -1.42 -14.59
N VAL A 64 -15.23 -2.58 -14.11
CA VAL A 64 -15.25 -2.92 -12.68
C VAL A 64 -13.83 -3.12 -12.16
N LEU A 65 -12.98 -3.78 -12.96
CA LEU A 65 -11.54 -3.86 -12.66
C LEU A 65 -10.92 -2.46 -12.58
N GLN A 66 -11.22 -1.57 -13.52
CA GLN A 66 -10.73 -0.19 -13.53
C GLN A 66 -11.03 0.54 -12.22
N GLU A 67 -12.29 0.48 -11.79
CA GLU A 67 -12.78 1.12 -10.57
C GLU A 67 -12.14 0.48 -9.31
N MET A 68 -12.07 -0.85 -9.27
CA MET A 68 -11.46 -1.59 -8.16
C MET A 68 -9.95 -1.40 -8.02
N GLY A 69 -9.25 -1.03 -9.10
CA GLY A 69 -7.82 -0.75 -9.09
C GLY A 69 -7.46 0.73 -9.06
N GLY A 70 -8.45 1.62 -9.07
CA GLY A 70 -8.22 3.07 -9.08
C GLY A 70 -7.41 3.52 -10.30
N TRP A 71 -7.54 2.82 -11.43
CA TRP A 71 -6.78 3.13 -12.64
C TRP A 71 -7.42 4.29 -13.41
N GLU A 72 -6.59 5.28 -13.74
CA GLU A 72 -7.03 6.49 -14.45
C GLU A 72 -7.61 6.20 -15.84
N SER A 73 -7.14 5.15 -16.52
CA SER A 73 -7.59 4.81 -17.87
C SER A 73 -7.77 3.31 -18.11
N ARG A 74 -8.64 2.99 -19.08
CA ARG A 74 -8.86 1.61 -19.54
C ARG A 74 -7.62 1.04 -20.24
N GLU A 75 -6.81 1.86 -20.91
CA GLU A 75 -5.52 1.38 -21.46
C GLU A 75 -4.57 0.88 -20.36
N MET A 76 -4.56 1.51 -19.18
CA MET A 76 -3.75 1.01 -18.06
C MET A 76 -4.20 -0.37 -17.63
N VAL A 77 -5.51 -0.61 -17.51
CA VAL A 77 -6.06 -1.94 -17.17
C VAL A 77 -5.65 -3.00 -18.19
N ARG A 78 -5.63 -2.65 -19.49
CA ARG A 78 -5.21 -3.58 -20.56
C ARG A 78 -3.75 -4.03 -20.44
N ARG A 79 -2.85 -3.24 -19.84
CA ARG A 79 -1.45 -3.67 -19.59
C ARG A 79 -1.35 -4.78 -18.53
N TYR A 80 -2.38 -4.93 -17.70
CA TYR A 80 -2.48 -5.99 -16.68
C TYR A 80 -3.27 -7.21 -17.19
N ALA A 81 -4.04 -7.03 -18.25
CA ALA A 81 -4.75 -8.06 -18.98
C ALA A 81 -3.83 -8.65 -20.07
N HIS A 82 -2.92 -9.55 -19.70
CA HIS A 82 -2.21 -10.41 -20.66
C HIS A 82 -2.79 -11.82 -20.60
#